data_AF-A0AAE6ZDY3-F1
#
_entry.id   AF-A0AAE6ZDY3-F1
#
_cell.length_a   1.000
_cell.length_b   1.000
_cell.length_c   1.000
_cell.angle_alpha   90.00
_cell.angle_beta   90.00
_cell.angle_gamma   90.00
#
_symmetry.space_group_name_H-M   'P 1'
#
loop_
_entity.id
_entity.type
_entity.pdbx_description
1 polymer ?
#
loop_
_entity_poly.entity_id
_entity_poly.type
_entity_poly.pdbx_seq_one_letter_code
_entity_poly.pdbx_strand_id
1 'polypeptide(L)'
;MIRQIKQAALIAVCVLAAYSCNRQAPKAPAATAPEKPEYFLLRPELEKMYGYTQAVRVGNIVKIGGVISIDDKGNLTGKGDYGQQLVNVYASLEKVLKYYGCTFDDVVLENIYTTSMAELQKNAAYRQKIYTHHFPTGSWIGVKELGLPDAMVEIELEALISKEQ
;
A
#
# COMPACT_ATOMS: atom_id res chain seq x y z
N MET A 1 17.97 -69.68 -30.32
CA MET A 1 18.64 -69.06 -29.16
C MET A 1 19.57 -67.96 -29.68
N ILE A 2 19.26 -66.68 -29.39
CA ILE A 2 20.20 -65.58 -29.07
C ILE A 2 21.28 -65.29 -30.15
N ARG A 3 21.34 -64.12 -30.84
CA ARG A 3 21.72 -62.81 -30.27
C ARG A 3 21.56 -61.67 -31.31
N GLN A 4 21.19 -60.50 -30.79
CA GLN A 4 20.80 -59.29 -31.50
C GLN A 4 21.95 -58.53 -32.18
N ILE A 5 21.59 -57.85 -33.27
CA ILE A 5 22.35 -56.85 -34.02
C ILE A 5 22.43 -55.55 -33.20
N LYS A 6 23.63 -55.04 -32.94
CA LYS A 6 23.88 -53.65 -32.54
C LYS A 6 25.00 -53.10 -33.40
N GLN A 7 24.70 -52.07 -34.19
CA GLN A 7 25.52 -50.87 -34.44
C GLN A 7 24.97 -50.17 -35.69
N ALA A 8 24.32 -49.02 -35.49
CA ALA A 8 24.09 -48.06 -36.54
C ALA A 8 24.64 -46.72 -36.04
N ALA A 9 25.69 -46.27 -36.71
CA ALA A 9 26.38 -45.03 -36.47
C ALA A 9 25.65 -43.86 -37.16
N LEU A 10 25.46 -42.80 -36.38
CA LEU A 10 25.63 -41.38 -36.70
C LEU A 10 25.57 -40.95 -38.19
N ILE A 11 24.50 -40.25 -38.58
CA ILE A 11 24.56 -39.19 -39.60
C ILE A 11 23.81 -37.97 -39.04
N ALA A 12 24.58 -36.92 -38.74
CA ALA A 12 24.07 -35.59 -38.45
C ALA A 12 23.78 -34.86 -39.76
N VAL A 13 22.57 -34.31 -39.91
CA VAL A 13 22.33 -33.20 -40.85
C VAL A 13 21.55 -32.13 -40.11
N CYS A 14 22.24 -31.01 -39.90
CA CYS A 14 21.70 -29.75 -39.42
C CYS A 14 20.65 -29.20 -40.39
N VAL A 15 19.41 -29.01 -39.92
CA VAL A 15 18.48 -28.04 -40.50
C VAL A 15 17.91 -27.19 -39.36
N LEU A 16 18.74 -26.28 -38.85
CA LEU A 16 18.27 -25.12 -38.08
C LEU A 16 17.92 -24.03 -39.09
N ALA A 17 16.75 -24.15 -39.72
CA ALA A 17 16.20 -23.10 -40.56
C ALA A 17 15.63 -22.01 -39.66
N ALA A 18 16.33 -20.88 -39.66
CA ALA A 18 16.00 -19.57 -39.11
C ALA A 18 14.50 -19.26 -38.96
N TYR A 19 13.92 -19.56 -37.79
CA TYR A 19 12.90 -18.69 -37.20
C TYR A 19 13.63 -17.55 -36.50
N SER A 20 14.15 -16.61 -37.29
CA SER A 20 14.56 -15.31 -36.75
C SER A 20 13.30 -14.68 -36.14
N CYS A 21 13.27 -14.65 -34.81
CA CYS A 21 12.25 -13.97 -34.04
C CYS A 21 12.21 -12.50 -34.47
N ASN A 22 11.30 -12.17 -35.39
CA ASN A 22 10.85 -10.80 -35.59
C ASN A 22 9.89 -10.41 -34.44
N ARG A 23 10.35 -10.54 -33.19
CA ARG A 23 9.69 -9.92 -32.05
C ARG A 23 10.15 -8.47 -32.03
N GLN A 24 9.34 -7.57 -32.57
CA GLN A 24 9.40 -6.18 -32.14
C GLN A 24 9.25 -6.18 -30.63
N ALA A 25 10.28 -5.72 -29.92
CA ALA A 25 10.17 -5.44 -28.50
C ALA A 25 8.96 -4.50 -28.32
N PRO A 26 8.06 -4.76 -27.35
CA PRO A 26 6.97 -3.85 -27.07
C PRO A 26 7.57 -2.46 -26.88
N LYS A 27 7.12 -1.50 -27.70
CA LYS A 27 7.54 -0.11 -27.63
C LYS A 27 7.28 0.32 -26.19
N ALA A 28 8.35 0.63 -25.44
CA ALA A 28 8.23 1.11 -24.07
C ALA A 28 7.18 2.23 -24.08
N PRO A 29 6.17 2.20 -23.18
CA PRO A 29 5.16 3.23 -23.15
C PRO A 29 5.87 4.57 -23.13
N ALA A 30 5.50 5.44 -24.08
CA ALA A 30 6.08 6.76 -24.18
C ALA A 30 5.98 7.40 -22.80
N ALA A 31 7.12 7.82 -22.24
CA ALA A 31 7.15 8.47 -20.94
C ALA A 31 6.27 9.72 -21.04
N THR A 32 5.05 9.62 -20.51
CA THR A 32 4.17 10.76 -20.33
C THR A 32 4.90 11.73 -19.40
N ALA A 33 4.78 13.03 -19.66
CA ALA A 33 5.31 14.05 -18.77
C ALA A 33 4.92 13.72 -17.31
N PRO A 34 5.80 13.94 -16.32
CA PRO A 34 5.50 13.59 -14.94
C PRO A 34 4.19 14.28 -14.54
N GLU A 35 3.23 13.47 -14.10
CA GLU A 35 1.92 13.97 -13.65
C GLU A 35 2.15 14.89 -12.44
N LYS A 36 1.53 16.07 -12.47
CA LYS A 36 1.65 17.02 -11.35
C LYS A 36 1.05 16.39 -10.09
N PRO A 37 1.67 16.53 -8.92
CA PRO A 37 1.09 16.02 -7.68
C PRO A 37 -0.26 16.69 -7.37
N GLU A 38 -1.22 15.91 -6.89
CA GLU A 38 -2.49 16.38 -6.35
C GLU A 38 -2.50 16.24 -4.82
N TYR A 39 -2.84 17.30 -4.10
CA TYR A 39 -2.77 17.37 -2.63
C TYR A 39 -4.17 17.36 -2.03
N PHE A 40 -4.36 16.60 -0.95
CA PHE A 40 -5.59 16.55 -0.17
C PHE A 40 -5.33 16.87 1.30
N LEU A 41 -6.12 17.80 1.83
CA LEU A 41 -6.12 18.16 3.24
C LEU A 41 -7.38 17.59 3.90
N LEU A 42 -7.21 16.72 4.90
CA LEU A 42 -8.31 16.15 5.69
C LEU A 42 -8.80 17.15 6.75
N ARG A 43 -7.88 17.93 7.34
CA ARG A 43 -8.09 18.96 8.35
C ARG A 43 -7.28 20.21 7.98
N PRO A 44 -7.75 21.03 7.02
CA PRO A 44 -6.95 22.10 6.41
C PRO A 44 -6.29 23.07 7.39
N GLU A 45 -7.00 23.52 8.42
CA GLU A 45 -6.45 24.48 9.38
C GLU A 45 -5.34 23.86 10.25
N LEU A 46 -5.52 22.60 10.66
CA LEU A 46 -4.54 21.86 11.45
C LEU A 46 -3.28 21.57 10.64
N GLU A 47 -3.48 21.08 9.42
CA GLU A 47 -2.43 20.73 8.48
C GLU A 47 -1.59 21.94 8.09
N LYS A 48 -2.25 23.09 7.84
CA LYS A 48 -1.57 24.36 7.59
C LYS A 48 -0.80 24.85 8.82
N MET A 49 -1.33 24.66 10.02
CA MET A 49 -0.68 25.07 11.27
C MET A 49 0.61 24.26 11.53
N TYR A 50 0.57 22.95 11.30
CA TYR A 50 1.72 22.07 11.53
C TYR A 50 2.66 21.91 10.32
N GLY A 51 2.23 22.30 9.12
CA GLY A 51 3.05 22.30 7.92
C GLY A 51 3.15 20.94 7.22
N TYR A 52 2.03 20.20 7.14
CA TYR A 52 1.95 18.95 6.38
C TYR A 52 0.69 18.91 5.50
N THR A 53 0.57 17.88 4.65
CA THR A 53 -0.63 17.57 3.87
C THR A 53 -0.97 16.11 4.16
N GLN A 54 -2.25 15.80 4.40
CA GLN A 54 -2.66 14.45 4.79
C GLN A 54 -2.38 13.42 3.69
N ALA A 55 -2.60 13.78 2.42
CA ALA A 55 -2.28 12.90 1.31
C ALA A 55 -1.84 13.63 0.05
N VAL A 56 -1.00 12.94 -0.73
CA VAL A 56 -0.50 13.41 -2.02
C VAL A 56 -0.60 12.26 -3.02
N ARG A 57 -1.26 12.52 -4.14
CA ARG A 57 -1.27 11.62 -5.31
C ARG A 57 -0.19 12.05 -6.29
N VAL A 58 0.63 11.09 -6.73
CA VAL A 58 1.64 11.26 -7.79
C VAL A 58 1.46 10.14 -8.79
N GLY A 59 1.00 10.46 -10.00
CA GLY A 59 0.63 9.44 -10.96
C GLY A 59 -0.57 8.61 -10.47
N ASN A 60 -0.38 7.30 -10.42
CA ASN A 60 -1.36 6.34 -9.88
C ASN A 60 -1.07 5.91 -8.43
N ILE A 61 -0.13 6.56 -7.73
CA ILE A 61 0.18 6.26 -6.33
C ILE A 61 -0.38 7.37 -5.45
N VAL A 62 -1.08 6.99 -4.39
CA VAL A 62 -1.51 7.89 -3.32
C VAL A 62 -0.66 7.59 -2.08
N LYS A 63 0.10 8.58 -1.62
CA LYS A 63 0.79 8.55 -0.33
C LYS A 63 -0.10 9.21 0.71
N ILE A 64 -0.41 8.51 1.80
CA ILE A 64 -1.23 9.02 2.90
C ILE A 64 -0.35 9.06 4.14
N GLY A 65 -0.09 10.26 4.66
CA GLY A 65 0.69 10.45 5.88
C GLY A 65 0.01 9.83 7.10
N GLY A 66 0.75 9.75 8.20
CA GLY A 66 0.26 9.19 9.46
C GLY A 66 -1.06 9.80 9.92
N VAL A 67 -1.97 8.94 10.37
CA VAL A 67 -3.27 9.32 10.93
C VAL A 67 -3.36 8.81 12.36
N ILE A 68 -3.62 9.73 13.30
CA ILE A 68 -3.98 9.45 14.69
C ILE A 68 -5.48 9.71 14.93
N SER A 69 -5.98 9.25 16.07
CA SER A 69 -7.40 9.37 16.47
C SER A 69 -7.76 10.77 16.95
N ILE A 70 -8.00 11.71 16.03
CA ILE A 70 -8.37 13.10 16.34
C ILE A 70 -9.68 13.54 15.66
N ASP A 71 -10.39 14.48 16.28
CA ASP A 71 -11.54 15.17 15.66
C ASP A 71 -11.10 16.22 14.63
N ASP A 72 -12.04 16.90 13.98
CA ASP A 72 -11.75 17.93 12.97
C ASP A 72 -11.09 19.20 13.57
N LYS A 73 -11.12 19.35 14.89
CA LYS A 73 -10.47 20.44 15.64
C LYS A 73 -9.07 20.05 16.14
N GLY A 74 -8.62 18.81 15.89
CA GLY A 74 -7.33 18.31 16.33
C GLY A 74 -7.30 17.78 17.77
N ASN A 75 -8.45 17.59 18.42
CA ASN A 75 -8.50 17.00 19.75
C ASN A 75 -8.42 15.48 19.67
N LEU A 76 -7.61 14.86 20.53
CA LEU A 76 -7.56 13.41 20.65
C LEU A 76 -8.92 12.85 21.08
N THR A 77 -9.37 11.81 20.37
CA THR A 77 -10.57 11.04 20.67
C THR A 77 -10.20 9.61 21.04
N GLY A 78 -10.92 8.97 21.96
CA GLY A 78 -10.59 7.61 22.45
C GLY A 78 -9.39 7.59 23.41
N LYS A 79 -9.21 8.62 24.24
CA LYS A 79 -8.13 8.66 25.23
C LYS A 79 -8.17 7.44 26.15
N GLY A 80 -7.05 6.71 26.23
CA GLY A 80 -6.92 5.48 27.03
C GLY A 80 -7.61 4.25 26.45
N ASP A 81 -8.21 4.35 25.25
CA ASP A 81 -8.88 3.24 24.56
C ASP A 81 -8.23 2.99 23.20
N TYR A 82 -7.28 2.05 23.17
CA TYR A 82 -6.57 1.69 21.94
C TYR A 82 -7.51 1.21 20.83
N GLY A 83 -8.52 0.41 21.18
CA GLY A 83 -9.46 -0.15 20.22
C GLY A 83 -10.28 0.94 19.55
N GLN A 84 -10.79 1.90 20.34
CA GLN A 84 -11.51 3.06 19.81
C GLN A 84 -10.61 3.97 18.96
N GLN A 85 -9.35 4.19 19.37
CA GLN A 85 -8.40 4.95 18.55
C GLN A 85 -8.17 4.27 17.20
N LEU A 86 -8.00 2.95 17.18
CA LEU A 86 -7.82 2.18 15.95
C LEU A 86 -9.03 2.34 15.00
N VAL A 87 -10.26 2.24 15.54
CA VAL A 87 -11.50 2.47 14.77
C VAL A 87 -11.51 3.87 14.14
N ASN A 88 -11.19 4.90 14.93
CA ASN A 88 -11.21 6.30 14.47
C ASN A 88 -10.14 6.58 13.41
N VAL A 89 -8.97 5.97 13.55
CA VAL A 89 -7.88 6.05 12.56
C VAL A 89 -8.34 5.46 11.23
N TYR A 90 -8.86 4.23 11.21
CA TYR A 90 -9.38 3.62 9.98
C TYR A 90 -10.54 4.42 9.35
N ALA A 91 -11.44 4.98 10.16
CA ALA A 91 -12.52 5.84 9.66
C ALA A 91 -11.98 7.12 9.00
N SER A 92 -10.89 7.69 9.52
CA SER A 92 -10.23 8.86 8.92
C SER A 92 -9.50 8.49 7.62
N LEU A 93 -8.80 7.36 7.60
CA LEU A 93 -8.13 6.84 6.41
C LEU A 93 -9.11 6.53 5.28
N GLU A 94 -10.30 5.99 5.61
CA GLU A 94 -11.35 5.74 4.63
C GLU A 94 -11.80 7.03 3.91
N LYS A 95 -11.90 8.16 4.63
CA LYS A 95 -12.24 9.46 4.03
C LYS A 95 -11.17 9.90 3.04
N VAL A 96 -9.89 9.70 3.38
CA VAL A 96 -8.75 10.05 2.51
C VAL A 96 -8.75 9.17 1.25
N LEU A 97 -8.92 7.86 1.40
CA LEU A 97 -9.00 6.94 0.27
C LEU A 97 -10.17 7.29 -0.66
N LYS A 98 -11.36 7.54 -0.09
CA LYS A 98 -12.57 7.93 -0.83
C LYS A 98 -12.37 9.21 -1.66
N TYR A 99 -11.60 10.18 -1.18
CA TYR A 99 -11.31 11.40 -1.94
C TYR A 99 -10.65 11.09 -3.29
N TYR A 100 -9.74 10.11 -3.33
CA TYR A 100 -9.05 9.67 -4.55
C TYR A 100 -9.79 8.55 -5.31
N GLY A 101 -11.01 8.20 -4.90
CA GLY A 101 -11.77 7.09 -5.48
C GLY A 101 -11.20 5.71 -5.15
N CYS A 102 -10.38 5.60 -4.11
CA CYS A 102 -9.83 4.34 -3.61
C CYS A 102 -10.68 3.73 -2.49
N THR A 103 -10.48 2.44 -2.26
CA THR A 103 -10.92 1.72 -1.07
C THR A 103 -9.71 1.11 -0.34
N PHE A 104 -9.95 0.36 0.75
CA PHE A 104 -8.88 -0.37 1.41
C PHE A 104 -8.30 -1.52 0.56
N ASP A 105 -8.99 -1.95 -0.50
CA ASP A 105 -8.47 -2.96 -1.43
C ASP A 105 -7.40 -2.40 -2.37
N ASP A 106 -7.31 -1.09 -2.50
CA ASP A 106 -6.25 -0.42 -3.28
C ASP A 106 -4.98 -0.18 -2.44
N VAL A 107 -5.03 -0.44 -1.13
CA VAL A 107 -3.90 -0.20 -0.23
C VAL A 107 -2.87 -1.31 -0.40
N VAL A 108 -1.66 -0.92 -0.81
CA VAL A 108 -0.55 -1.85 -1.05
C VAL A 108 0.42 -1.91 0.11
N LEU A 109 0.53 -0.83 0.91
CA LEU A 109 1.39 -0.75 2.08
C LEU A 109 0.69 -0.04 3.25
N GLU A 110 0.85 -0.59 4.44
CA GLU A 110 0.37 -0.04 5.71
C GLU A 110 1.48 -0.09 6.76
N ASN A 111 1.95 1.07 7.23
CA ASN A 111 2.85 1.16 8.37
C ASN A 111 2.05 1.52 9.61
N ILE A 112 2.27 0.79 10.71
CA ILE A 112 1.64 1.02 12.00
C ILE A 112 2.69 1.40 13.02
N TYR A 113 2.55 2.58 13.62
CA TYR A 113 3.34 3.04 14.74
C TYR A 113 2.49 2.98 16.01
N THR A 114 3.03 2.43 17.09
CA THR A 114 2.27 2.22 18.33
C THR A 114 3.11 2.50 19.56
N THR A 115 2.48 3.05 20.61
CA THR A 115 3.12 3.19 21.93
C THR A 115 2.97 1.95 22.80
N SER A 116 2.17 0.95 22.37
CA SER A 116 2.01 -0.33 23.05
C SER A 116 1.81 -1.47 22.06
N MET A 117 2.87 -2.26 21.85
CA MET A 117 2.80 -3.48 21.04
C MET A 117 1.81 -4.52 21.58
N ALA A 118 1.63 -4.57 22.91
CA ALA A 118 0.67 -5.48 23.53
C ALA A 118 -0.77 -5.11 23.14
N GLU A 119 -1.12 -3.82 23.18
CA GLU A 119 -2.43 -3.35 22.73
C GLU A 119 -2.62 -3.52 21.22
N LEU A 120 -1.58 -3.28 20.41
CA LEU A 120 -1.63 -3.56 18.98
C LEU A 120 -1.96 -5.04 18.71
N GLN A 121 -1.24 -5.97 19.33
CA GLN A 121 -1.48 -7.41 19.15
C GLN A 121 -2.88 -7.84 19.58
N LYS A 122 -3.38 -7.28 20.69
CA LYS A 122 -4.74 -7.55 21.20
C LYS A 122 -5.83 -7.06 20.24
N ASN A 123 -5.61 -5.94 19.54
CA ASN A 123 -6.60 -5.31 18.68
C ASN A 123 -6.39 -5.59 17.18
N ALA A 124 -5.28 -6.21 16.78
CA ALA A 124 -4.87 -6.43 15.39
C ALA A 124 -5.93 -7.14 14.53
N ALA A 125 -6.74 -8.03 15.12
CA ALA A 125 -7.80 -8.73 14.41
C ALA A 125 -8.88 -7.80 13.83
N TYR A 126 -8.98 -6.55 14.33
CA TYR A 126 -9.88 -5.54 13.75
C TYR A 126 -9.62 -5.31 12.25
N ARG A 127 -8.36 -5.46 11.80
CA ARG A 127 -7.97 -5.36 10.39
C ARG A 127 -8.73 -6.32 9.47
N GLN A 128 -9.20 -7.46 9.98
CA GLN A 128 -10.01 -8.41 9.20
C GLN A 128 -11.38 -7.85 8.81
N LYS A 129 -11.86 -6.81 9.50
CA LYS A 129 -13.09 -6.08 9.15
C LYS A 129 -12.86 -5.01 8.08
N ILE A 130 -11.60 -4.60 7.90
CA ILE A 130 -11.19 -3.53 6.99
C ILE A 130 -10.71 -4.12 5.66
N TYR A 131 -9.79 -5.08 5.74
CA TYR A 131 -9.18 -5.75 4.59
C TYR A 131 -9.89 -7.08 4.36
N THR A 132 -10.88 -7.09 3.46
CA THR A 132 -11.71 -8.27 3.18
C THR A 132 -11.18 -9.14 2.04
N HIS A 133 -10.26 -8.63 1.22
CA HIS A 133 -9.69 -9.34 0.09
C HIS A 133 -8.23 -9.77 0.32
N HIS A 134 -7.35 -8.81 0.58
CA HIS A 134 -5.94 -9.07 0.87
C HIS A 134 -5.41 -8.03 1.86
N PHE A 135 -4.39 -8.43 2.64
CA PHE A 135 -3.69 -7.49 3.52
C PHE A 135 -2.55 -6.80 2.75
N PRO A 136 -2.29 -5.51 3.01
CA PRO A 136 -1.12 -4.83 2.49
C PRO A 136 0.17 -5.38 3.11
N THR A 137 1.31 -5.13 2.45
CA THR A 137 2.62 -5.27 3.11
C THR A 137 2.80 -4.15 4.14
N GLY A 138 3.82 -4.22 5.00
CA GLY A 138 4.00 -3.17 6.00
C GLY A 138 5.00 -3.48 7.11
N SER A 139 5.20 -2.48 7.97
CA SER A 139 5.97 -2.58 9.20
C SER A 139 5.15 -2.17 10.41
N TRP A 140 5.27 -2.90 11.52
CA TRP A 140 4.71 -2.51 12.81
C TRP A 140 5.83 -2.14 13.78
N ILE A 141 5.86 -0.90 14.24
CA ILE A 141 6.97 -0.32 14.97
C ILE A 141 6.50 0.23 16.32
N GLY A 142 7.16 -0.20 17.38
CA GLY A 142 6.96 0.32 18.72
C GLY A 142 7.75 1.61 18.88
N VAL A 143 7.08 2.69 19.27
CA VAL A 143 7.67 4.02 19.46
C VAL A 143 7.41 4.53 20.87
N LYS A 144 8.20 5.52 21.31
CA LYS A 144 8.03 6.13 22.63
C LYS A 144 6.77 7.01 22.71
N GLU A 145 6.50 7.77 21.65
CA GLU A 145 5.40 8.73 21.57
C GLU A 145 5.00 8.98 20.11
N LEU A 146 3.82 9.56 19.92
CA LEU A 146 3.23 9.93 18.62
C LEU A 146 2.95 11.44 18.59
N GLY A 147 2.32 11.94 17.52
CA GLY A 147 2.12 13.37 17.29
C GLY A 147 1.35 14.13 18.39
N LEU A 148 0.61 13.45 19.27
CA LEU A 148 -0.07 14.05 20.42
C LEU A 148 0.11 13.20 21.69
N PRO A 149 0.07 13.81 22.88
CA PRO A 149 -0.06 13.07 24.13
C PRO A 149 -1.27 12.13 24.11
N ASP A 150 -1.14 10.97 24.74
CA ASP A 150 -2.18 9.92 24.81
C ASP A 150 -2.59 9.28 23.46
N ALA A 151 -2.02 9.70 22.33
CA ALA A 151 -2.14 8.96 21.08
C ALA A 151 -1.40 7.62 21.21
N MET A 152 -2.07 6.53 20.85
CA MET A 152 -1.57 5.17 21.05
C MET A 152 -1.26 4.45 19.76
N VAL A 153 -1.88 4.86 18.65
CA VAL A 153 -1.68 4.28 17.32
C VAL A 153 -1.71 5.37 16.25
N GLU A 154 -0.79 5.25 15.30
CA GLU A 154 -0.72 6.06 14.09
C GLU A 154 -0.52 5.14 12.88
N ILE A 155 -1.29 5.36 11.81
CA ILE A 155 -1.24 4.52 10.62
C ILE A 155 -0.98 5.37 9.38
N GLU A 156 -0.01 4.95 8.58
CA GLU A 156 0.37 5.53 7.29
C GLU A 156 0.04 4.51 6.19
N LEU A 157 -0.50 4.98 5.06
CA LEU A 157 -0.89 4.13 3.94
C LEU A 157 -0.24 4.56 2.63
N GLU A 158 -0.07 3.58 1.74
CA GLU A 158 0.13 3.81 0.31
C GLU A 158 -0.91 3.01 -0.46
N ALA A 159 -1.60 3.68 -1.38
CA ALA A 159 -2.60 3.06 -2.25
C ALA A 159 -2.25 3.23 -3.72
N LEU A 160 -2.65 2.25 -4.53
CA LEU A 160 -2.48 2.24 -5.96
C LEU A 160 -3.83 2.44 -6.64
N ILE A 161 -4.00 3.55 -7.35
CA ILE A 161 -5.19 3.78 -8.18
C ILE A 161 -5.13 2.83 -9.38
N SER A 162 -6.09 1.91 -9.45
CA SER A 162 -6.29 1.05 -10.60
C SER A 162 -6.73 1.89 -11.82
N LYS A 163 -6.19 1.58 -13.01
CA LYS A 163 -6.34 2.40 -14.23
C LYS A 163 -7.71 2.31 -14.91
N GLU A 164 -8.75 1.85 -14.23
CA GLU A 164 -10.10 1.75 -14.80
C GLU A 164 -11.05 2.70 -14.07
N GLN A 165 -11.09 3.93 -14.55
CA GLN A 165 -12.23 4.85 -14.44
C GLN A 165 -12.50 5.46 -15.80
#